data_AF-A0A8T0QEC0-F1
#
_entry.id   AF-A0A8T0QEC0-F1
#
_cell.length_a   1.000
_cell.length_b   1.000
_cell.length_c   1.000
_cell.angle_alpha   90.00
_cell.angle_beta   90.00
_cell.angle_gamma   90.00
#
_symmetry.space_group_name_H-M   'P 1'
#
loop_
_entity.id
_entity.type
_entity.pdbx_description
1 polymer ?
#
loop_
_entity_poly.entity_id
_entity_poly.type
_entity_poly.pdbx_seq_one_letter_code
_entity_poly.pdbx_strand_id
1 'polypeptide(L)'
;MGRSCCWRTDDYPCTARFRFRRLLAFLRWEYCCDKIYGVAKEWLGVIFHVEDLVAQVKAGKLQEAYQYVRSFATINDSSNEAELLAQFLQYLKAISGFSEGRIREGGLFRDWFGRIYGHPKLNTYPCFASIVADALFLRIAQLSFRSSLNWKLVCNKAAEMVEEMAYKAPDLKERMRYPRCRSDLYDVMPITSSFRGR
;
A
#
# COMPACT_ATOMS: atom_id res chain seq x y z
N MET A 1 -48.46 21.12 -2.83
CA MET A 1 -47.54 20.19 -3.51
C MET A 1 -46.31 20.96 -3.97
N GLY A 2 -45.25 20.97 -3.15
CA GLY A 2 -44.01 21.71 -3.40
C GLY A 2 -42.84 20.74 -3.46
N ARG A 3 -42.05 20.85 -4.53
CA ARG A 3 -41.11 19.84 -5.05
C ARG A 3 -39.95 19.55 -4.10
N SER A 4 -39.61 18.28 -3.97
CA SER A 4 -38.44 17.77 -3.25
C SER A 4 -37.14 18.34 -3.82
N CYS A 5 -36.32 18.96 -2.97
CA CYS A 5 -34.93 19.29 -3.28
C CYS A 5 -34.10 18.01 -3.28
N CYS A 6 -33.85 17.44 -4.46
CA CYS A 6 -32.80 16.45 -4.65
C CYS A 6 -31.44 17.17 -4.61
N TRP A 7 -30.71 17.02 -3.51
CA TRP A 7 -29.29 17.37 -3.39
C TRP A 7 -28.50 16.55 -4.42
N ARG A 8 -27.95 17.21 -5.44
CA ARG A 8 -27.01 16.58 -6.39
C ARG A 8 -25.59 16.99 -6.00
N THR A 9 -24.93 16.11 -5.27
CA THR A 9 -23.48 16.12 -5.02
C THR A 9 -22.76 15.72 -6.30
N ASP A 10 -22.52 16.68 -7.19
CA ASP A 10 -21.65 16.53 -8.37
C ASP A 10 -20.18 16.88 -8.03
N ASP A 11 -19.68 16.43 -6.89
CA ASP A 11 -18.24 16.45 -6.63
C ASP A 11 -17.62 15.25 -7.38
N TYR A 12 -17.16 15.52 -8.60
CA TYR A 12 -16.46 14.51 -9.39
C TYR A 12 -15.27 13.95 -8.58
N PRO A 13 -15.11 12.63 -8.41
CA PRO A 13 -14.16 12.04 -7.44
C PRO A 13 -12.71 12.54 -7.59
N CYS A 14 -12.29 12.91 -8.82
CA CYS A 14 -10.96 13.44 -9.07
C CYS A 14 -10.74 14.87 -8.54
N THR A 15 -11.77 15.71 -8.43
CA THR A 15 -11.64 17.06 -7.86
C THR A 15 -11.52 16.99 -6.35
N ALA A 16 -12.27 16.12 -5.68
CA ALA A 16 -12.16 15.86 -4.25
C ALA A 16 -10.76 15.32 -3.89
N ARG A 17 -10.27 14.32 -4.62
CA ARG A 17 -8.92 13.76 -4.38
C ARG A 17 -7.81 14.81 -4.54
N PHE A 18 -7.93 15.67 -5.55
CA PHE A 18 -6.98 16.76 -5.75
C PHE A 18 -7.03 17.80 -4.62
N ARG A 19 -8.24 18.21 -4.19
CA ARG A 19 -8.45 19.11 -3.04
C ARG A 19 -7.82 18.55 -1.77
N PHE A 20 -8.03 17.27 -1.47
CA PHE A 20 -7.44 16.62 -0.29
C PHE A 20 -5.92 16.54 -0.34
N ARG A 21 -5.32 16.26 -1.51
CA ARG A 21 -3.85 16.27 -1.65
C ARG A 21 -3.26 17.67 -1.41
N ARG A 22 -3.97 18.73 -1.81
CA ARG A 22 -3.57 20.12 -1.54
C ARG A 22 -3.72 20.49 -0.07
N LEU A 23 -4.80 20.07 0.58
CA LEU A 23 -4.97 20.27 2.02
C LEU A 23 -3.84 19.61 2.81
N LEU A 24 -3.47 18.36 2.48
CA LEU A 24 -2.34 17.69 3.12
C LEU A 24 -1.01 18.39 2.86
N ALA A 25 -0.80 18.93 1.65
CA ALA A 25 0.36 19.75 1.35
C ALA A 25 0.41 20.98 2.28
N PHE A 26 -0.68 21.75 2.33
CA PHE A 26 -0.79 22.94 3.17
C PHE A 26 -0.52 22.64 4.65
N LEU A 27 -1.16 21.60 5.20
CA LEU A 27 -0.97 21.20 6.60
C LEU A 27 0.48 20.81 6.92
N ARG A 28 1.19 20.21 5.95
CA ARG A 28 2.60 19.83 6.08
C ARG A 28 3.54 21.04 6.00
N TRP A 29 3.28 21.99 5.11
CA TRP A 29 4.20 23.10 4.83
C TRP A 29 3.98 24.35 5.68
N GLU A 30 2.73 24.69 5.99
CA GLU A 30 2.37 26.03 6.48
C GLU A 30 2.07 26.05 7.98
N TYR A 31 1.51 24.96 8.51
CA TYR A 31 1.10 24.87 9.91
C TYR A 31 2.01 24.01 10.79
N CYS A 32 2.95 23.23 10.22
CA CYS A 32 3.84 22.30 10.93
C CYS A 32 3.15 21.53 12.08
N CYS A 33 1.86 21.21 11.91
CA CYS A 33 1.06 20.62 12.96
C CYS A 33 0.97 19.11 12.72
N ASP A 34 2.01 18.39 13.12
CA ASP A 34 2.17 16.96 12.86
C ASP A 34 0.97 16.13 13.35
N LYS A 35 0.32 16.56 14.43
CA LYS A 35 -0.90 15.90 14.96
C LYS A 35 -2.09 16.03 14.00
N ILE A 36 -2.38 17.23 13.51
CA ILE A 36 -3.50 17.47 12.59
C ILE A 36 -3.18 16.81 11.24
N TYR A 37 -1.93 16.92 10.79
CA TYR A 37 -1.46 16.26 9.59
C TYR A 37 -1.63 14.74 9.66
N GLY A 38 -1.22 14.10 10.76
CA GLY A 38 -1.36 12.66 10.97
C GLY A 38 -2.81 12.19 10.87
N VAL A 39 -3.73 12.87 11.55
CA VAL A 39 -5.17 12.57 11.52
C VAL A 39 -5.74 12.75 10.12
N ALA A 40 -5.43 13.86 9.45
CA ALA A 40 -5.90 14.14 8.09
C ALA A 40 -5.34 13.12 7.08
N LYS A 41 -4.07 12.73 7.24
CA LYS A 41 -3.40 11.74 6.40
C LYS A 41 -4.09 10.38 6.48
N GLU A 42 -4.38 9.91 7.69
CA GLU A 42 -5.06 8.64 7.94
C GLU A 42 -6.49 8.65 7.37
N TRP A 43 -7.23 9.74 7.59
CA TRP A 43 -8.61 9.85 7.13
C TRP A 43 -8.75 9.97 5.62
N LEU A 44 -7.86 10.72 4.97
CA LEU A 44 -7.98 11.02 3.54
C LEU A 44 -7.35 9.94 2.65
N GLY A 45 -6.24 9.32 3.05
CA GLY A 45 -5.62 8.23 2.29
C GLY A 45 -5.28 8.59 0.83
N VAL A 46 -5.03 9.88 0.52
CA VAL A 46 -4.87 10.35 -0.86
C VAL A 46 -3.43 10.42 -1.35
N ILE A 47 -2.46 10.41 -0.43
CA ILE A 47 -1.01 10.41 -0.70
C ILE A 47 -0.41 9.10 -0.20
N PHE A 48 0.41 8.48 -1.05
CA PHE A 48 1.11 7.26 -0.71
C PHE A 48 2.39 7.57 0.07
N HIS A 49 2.47 7.07 1.29
CA HIS A 49 3.60 7.24 2.19
C HIS A 49 4.36 5.92 2.30
N VAL A 50 5.57 5.91 1.75
CA VAL A 50 6.44 4.72 1.78
C VAL A 50 6.80 4.37 3.22
N GLU A 51 6.96 5.37 4.09
CA GLU A 51 7.30 5.18 5.49
C GLU A 51 6.24 4.39 6.25
N ASP A 52 4.94 4.61 5.94
CA ASP A 52 3.85 3.86 6.56
C ASP A 52 3.87 2.40 6.14
N LEU A 53 4.11 2.15 4.86
CA LEU A 53 4.21 0.81 4.32
C LEU A 53 5.40 0.06 4.96
N VAL A 54 6.57 0.71 5.01
CA VAL A 54 7.78 0.18 5.64
C VAL A 54 7.54 -0.11 7.12
N ALA A 55 6.88 0.82 7.85
CA ALA A 55 6.56 0.63 9.26
C ALA A 55 5.61 -0.55 9.49
N GLN A 56 4.58 -0.70 8.65
CA GLN A 56 3.65 -1.84 8.72
C GLN A 56 4.38 -3.16 8.47
N VAL A 57 5.24 -3.24 7.46
CA VAL A 57 6.02 -4.45 7.16
C VAL A 57 7.00 -4.77 8.29
N LYS A 58 7.72 -3.78 8.83
CA LYS A 58 8.61 -3.97 10.01
C LYS A 58 7.87 -4.44 11.26
N ALA A 59 6.61 -4.04 11.41
CA ALA A 59 5.73 -4.48 12.49
C ALA A 59 5.09 -5.86 12.24
N GLY A 60 5.29 -6.46 11.07
CA GLY A 60 4.65 -7.73 10.69
C GLY A 60 3.17 -7.59 10.33
N LYS A 61 2.66 -6.36 10.16
CA LYS A 61 1.28 -6.04 9.76
C LYS A 61 1.09 -6.20 8.26
N LEU A 62 1.28 -7.43 7.77
CA LEU A 62 1.37 -7.72 6.34
C LEU A 62 0.02 -7.62 5.61
N GLN A 63 -1.08 -7.86 6.32
CA GLN A 63 -2.43 -7.71 5.76
C GLN A 63 -2.74 -6.24 5.51
N GLU A 64 -2.41 -5.39 6.47
CA GLU A 64 -2.58 -3.95 6.42
C GLU A 64 -1.68 -3.37 5.33
N ALA A 65 -0.42 -3.82 5.24
CA ALA A 65 0.52 -3.42 4.20
C ALA A 65 -0.02 -3.76 2.79
N TYR A 66 -0.55 -4.97 2.61
CA TYR A 66 -1.16 -5.39 1.35
C TYR A 66 -2.38 -4.54 0.98
N GLN A 67 -3.28 -4.30 1.94
CA GLN A 67 -4.47 -3.47 1.72
C GLN A 67 -4.09 -2.01 1.43
N TYR A 68 -3.04 -1.51 2.09
CA TYR A 68 -2.50 -0.19 1.85
C TYR A 68 -1.97 -0.07 0.43
N VAL A 69 -1.17 -1.02 -0.07
CA VAL A 69 -0.75 -0.99 -1.47
C VAL A 69 -1.95 -1.07 -2.41
N ARG A 70 -2.93 -1.94 -2.16
CA ARG A 70 -4.11 -2.11 -3.03
C ARG A 70 -5.05 -0.91 -3.08
N SER A 71 -5.10 -0.06 -2.04
CA SER A 71 -5.91 1.16 -2.08
C SER A 71 -5.35 2.21 -3.03
N PHE A 72 -4.07 2.09 -3.40
CA PHE A 72 -3.43 2.90 -4.43
C PHE A 72 -3.27 2.09 -5.74
N ALA A 73 -2.71 0.91 -5.66
CA ALA A 73 -2.54 -0.15 -6.66
C ALA A 73 -3.83 -0.87 -7.16
N THR A 74 -4.81 -0.20 -7.79
CA THR A 74 -6.03 -0.90 -8.27
C THR A 74 -5.69 -1.90 -9.39
N ILE A 75 -6.31 -3.08 -9.38
CA ILE A 75 -5.99 -4.20 -10.30
C ILE A 75 -6.01 -3.80 -11.79
N ASN A 76 -6.88 -2.87 -12.17
CA ASN A 76 -7.05 -2.46 -13.57
C ASN A 76 -6.10 -1.32 -13.99
N ASP A 77 -5.51 -0.59 -13.04
CA ASP A 77 -4.70 0.61 -13.30
C ASP A 77 -3.29 0.51 -12.72
N SER A 78 -2.92 -0.66 -12.19
CA SER A 78 -1.62 -0.88 -11.55
C SER A 78 -0.53 -1.06 -12.60
N SER A 79 0.64 -0.47 -12.30
CA SER A 79 1.83 -0.85 -13.04
C SER A 79 2.19 -2.30 -12.75
N ASN A 80 2.93 -2.90 -13.66
CA ASN A 80 3.54 -4.22 -13.47
C ASN A 80 4.34 -4.29 -12.16
N GLU A 81 5.04 -3.21 -11.80
CA GLU A 81 5.85 -3.09 -10.60
C GLU A 81 5.00 -3.00 -9.33
N ALA A 82 3.88 -2.26 -9.35
CA ALA A 82 2.94 -2.20 -8.23
C ALA A 82 2.23 -3.53 -8.01
N GLU A 83 1.88 -4.24 -9.09
CA GLU A 83 1.31 -5.58 -8.98
C GLU A 83 2.31 -6.57 -8.37
N LEU A 84 3.58 -6.50 -8.76
CA LEU A 84 4.65 -7.28 -8.14
C LEU A 84 4.79 -6.98 -6.65
N LEU A 85 4.72 -5.71 -6.25
CA LEU A 85 4.76 -5.33 -4.84
C LEU A 85 3.58 -5.93 -4.07
N ALA A 86 2.37 -5.86 -4.62
CA ALA A 86 1.18 -6.44 -4.01
C ALA A 86 1.30 -7.97 -3.87
N GLN A 87 1.80 -8.64 -4.91
CA GLN A 87 2.07 -10.09 -4.90
C GLN A 87 3.13 -10.45 -3.86
N PHE A 88 4.24 -9.71 -3.79
CA PHE A 88 5.29 -9.90 -2.80
C PHE A 88 4.72 -9.86 -1.37
N LEU A 89 3.89 -8.86 -1.04
CA LEU A 89 3.25 -8.75 0.28
C LEU A 89 2.27 -9.89 0.54
N GLN A 90 1.51 -10.30 -0.48
CA GLN A 90 0.59 -11.44 -0.38
C GLN A 90 1.35 -12.74 -0.07
N TYR A 91 2.52 -12.94 -0.68
CA TYR A 91 3.38 -14.09 -0.45
C TYR A 91 4.09 -14.03 0.91
N LEU A 92 4.53 -12.86 1.35
CA LEU A 92 5.10 -12.72 2.68
C LEU A 92 4.06 -13.04 3.77
N LYS A 93 2.80 -12.60 3.55
CA LYS A 93 1.66 -12.96 4.42
C LYS A 93 1.41 -14.47 4.42
N ALA A 94 1.56 -15.14 3.29
CA ALA A 94 1.50 -16.61 3.18
C ALA A 94 2.49 -17.30 4.10
N ILE A 95 3.76 -16.92 3.97
CA ILE A 95 4.89 -17.47 4.73
C ILE A 95 4.60 -17.31 6.22
N SER A 96 4.18 -16.10 6.63
CA SER A 96 3.80 -15.78 8.00
C SER A 96 2.68 -16.68 8.52
N GLY A 97 1.58 -16.80 7.77
CA GLY A 97 0.43 -17.62 8.15
C GLY A 97 0.78 -19.11 8.26
N PHE A 98 1.73 -19.58 7.46
CA PHE A 98 2.26 -20.94 7.55
C PHE A 98 3.18 -21.13 8.77
N SER A 99 4.11 -20.21 9.03
CA SER A 99 5.00 -20.28 10.20
C SER A 99 4.22 -20.26 11.52
N GLU A 100 3.11 -19.52 11.57
CA GLU A 100 2.22 -19.48 12.73
C GLU A 100 1.26 -20.68 12.81
N GLY A 101 1.23 -21.51 11.77
CA GLY A 101 0.38 -22.71 11.74
C GLY A 101 -1.09 -22.48 11.44
N ARG A 102 -1.45 -21.29 10.98
CA ARG A 102 -2.81 -20.97 10.52
C ARG A 102 -3.12 -21.66 9.19
N ILE A 103 -2.11 -21.85 8.34
CA ILE A 103 -2.22 -22.61 7.08
C ILE A 103 -1.81 -24.06 7.37
N ARG A 104 -2.79 -24.97 7.43
CA ARG A 104 -2.59 -26.40 7.76
C ARG A 104 -2.32 -27.29 6.55
N GLU A 105 -2.69 -26.86 5.35
CA GLU A 105 -2.56 -27.66 4.14
C GLU A 105 -1.22 -27.39 3.44
N GLY A 106 -0.21 -28.19 3.79
CA GLY A 106 1.08 -28.11 3.13
C GLY A 106 1.04 -28.43 1.61
N GLY A 107 -0.01 -29.08 1.11
CA GLY A 107 -0.24 -29.31 -0.33
C GLY A 107 -0.44 -28.00 -1.09
N LEU A 108 -1.42 -27.20 -0.65
CA LEU A 108 -1.66 -25.85 -1.18
C LEU A 108 -0.44 -24.94 -1.03
N PHE A 109 0.31 -25.07 0.07
CA PHE A 109 1.55 -24.33 0.28
C PHE A 109 2.61 -24.63 -0.80
N ARG A 110 2.77 -25.90 -1.22
CA ARG A 110 3.73 -26.28 -2.28
C ARG A 110 3.32 -25.75 -3.64
N ASP A 111 2.07 -25.96 -4.03
CA ASP A 111 1.58 -25.51 -5.34
C ASP A 111 1.61 -23.98 -5.44
N TRP A 112 1.32 -23.31 -4.32
CA TRP A 112 1.41 -21.87 -4.26
C TRP A 112 2.85 -21.37 -4.38
N PHE A 113 3.80 -21.94 -3.63
CA PHE A 113 5.21 -21.56 -3.77
C PHE A 113 5.86 -21.99 -5.08
N GLY A 114 5.41 -23.08 -5.69
CA GLY A 114 5.85 -23.47 -7.03
C GLY A 114 5.46 -22.42 -8.07
N ARG A 115 4.24 -21.87 -7.99
CA ARG A 115 3.81 -20.74 -8.82
C ARG A 115 4.62 -19.48 -8.56
N ILE A 116 5.01 -19.25 -7.31
CA ILE A 116 5.85 -18.12 -6.90
C ILE A 116 7.24 -18.28 -7.51
N TYR A 117 7.94 -19.39 -7.23
CA TYR A 117 9.28 -19.68 -7.73
C TYR A 117 9.39 -19.64 -9.26
N GLY A 118 8.34 -20.09 -9.97
CA GLY A 118 8.27 -20.01 -11.43
C GLY A 118 7.99 -18.61 -11.99
N HIS A 119 7.76 -17.59 -11.15
CA HIS A 119 7.42 -16.26 -11.64
C HIS A 119 8.67 -15.56 -12.24
N PRO A 120 8.65 -15.15 -13.52
CA PRO A 120 9.86 -14.69 -14.22
C PRO A 120 10.50 -13.44 -13.61
N LYS A 121 9.72 -12.62 -12.89
CA LYS A 121 10.19 -11.40 -12.24
C LYS A 121 10.76 -11.60 -10.83
N LEU A 122 10.68 -12.82 -10.29
CA LEU A 122 11.24 -13.13 -8.97
C LEU A 122 12.78 -13.15 -9.02
N ASN A 123 13.35 -13.46 -10.18
CA ASN A 123 14.78 -13.33 -10.47
C ASN A 123 15.30 -11.89 -10.33
N THR A 124 14.43 -10.89 -10.43
CA THR A 124 14.79 -9.48 -10.19
C THR A 124 15.02 -9.18 -8.70
N TYR A 125 14.60 -10.08 -7.80
CA TYR A 125 14.68 -9.93 -6.35
C TYR A 125 15.32 -11.17 -5.70
N PRO A 126 16.66 -11.33 -5.79
CA PRO A 126 17.36 -12.56 -5.41
C PRO A 126 17.12 -12.98 -3.95
N CYS A 127 17.01 -12.02 -3.03
CA CYS A 127 16.72 -12.29 -1.62
C CYS A 127 15.31 -12.85 -1.38
N PHE A 128 14.35 -12.47 -2.23
CA PHE A 128 13.00 -13.04 -2.13
C PHE A 128 12.96 -14.43 -2.76
N ALA A 129 13.66 -14.62 -3.88
CA ALA A 129 13.85 -15.92 -4.50
C ALA A 129 14.52 -16.92 -3.54
N SER A 130 15.51 -16.47 -2.75
CA SER A 130 16.15 -17.30 -1.74
C SER A 130 15.20 -17.65 -0.60
N ILE A 131 14.38 -16.72 -0.10
CA ILE A 131 13.39 -17.03 0.96
C ILE A 131 12.34 -18.02 0.45
N VAL A 132 11.85 -17.86 -0.78
CA VAL A 132 10.88 -18.75 -1.41
C VAL A 132 11.50 -20.12 -1.65
N ALA A 133 12.74 -20.17 -2.14
CA ALA A 133 13.50 -21.41 -2.31
C ALA A 133 13.71 -22.10 -0.96
N ASP A 134 14.19 -21.40 0.06
CA ASP A 134 14.38 -21.93 1.40
C ASP A 134 13.05 -22.45 1.97
N ALA A 135 11.94 -21.73 1.81
CA ALA A 135 10.63 -22.20 2.24
C ALA A 135 10.14 -23.44 1.46
N LEU A 136 10.49 -23.56 0.17
CA LEU A 136 10.23 -24.75 -0.65
C LEU A 136 11.10 -25.95 -0.24
N PHE A 137 12.39 -25.71 0.03
CA PHE A 137 13.41 -26.72 0.31
C PHE A 137 13.44 -27.18 1.78
N LEU A 138 13.07 -26.32 2.75
CA LEU A 138 13.08 -26.64 4.20
C LEU A 138 11.97 -27.61 4.64
N ARG A 139 11.29 -28.24 3.70
CA ARG A 139 10.18 -29.16 3.96
C ARG A 139 10.58 -30.60 4.29
N ILE A 140 11.86 -30.93 4.52
CA ILE A 140 12.19 -32.22 5.16
C ILE A 140 11.95 -32.18 6.68
N ALA A 141 11.84 -30.99 7.30
CA ALA A 141 11.55 -30.87 8.73
C ALA A 141 10.47 -29.82 9.01
N GLN A 142 9.21 -30.21 8.81
CA GLN A 142 7.99 -29.42 9.02
C GLN A 142 7.87 -28.70 10.39
N LEU A 143 8.66 -29.12 11.39
CA LEU A 143 8.71 -28.54 12.73
C LEU A 143 9.85 -27.53 12.92
N SER A 144 10.95 -27.63 12.16
CA SER A 144 12.12 -26.75 12.37
C SER A 144 11.96 -25.39 11.68
N PHE A 145 11.23 -25.30 10.57
CA PHE A 145 10.96 -24.02 9.90
C PHE A 145 10.20 -23.03 10.79
N ARG A 146 9.28 -23.52 11.64
CA ARG A 146 8.53 -22.68 12.59
C ARG A 146 9.42 -22.06 13.68
N SER A 147 10.46 -22.76 14.10
CA SER A 147 11.32 -22.36 15.22
C SER A 147 12.63 -21.70 14.79
N SER A 148 13.08 -21.91 13.54
CA SER A 148 14.36 -21.39 13.04
C SER A 148 14.26 -20.02 12.36
N LEU A 149 13.08 -19.63 11.86
CA LEU A 149 12.94 -18.39 11.11
C LEU A 149 12.86 -17.19 12.06
N ASN A 150 13.90 -16.35 12.08
CA ASN A 150 13.83 -15.06 12.77
C ASN A 150 12.89 -14.12 12.01
N TRP A 151 11.60 -14.17 12.34
CA TRP A 151 10.57 -13.41 11.65
C TRP A 151 10.81 -11.90 11.68
N LYS A 152 11.42 -11.40 12.77
CA LYS A 152 11.78 -9.98 12.85
C LYS A 152 12.82 -9.59 11.81
N LEU A 153 13.83 -10.44 11.60
CA LEU A 153 14.85 -10.25 10.56
C LEU A 153 14.23 -10.30 9.17
N VAL A 154 13.33 -11.26 8.92
CA VAL A 154 12.60 -11.39 7.64
C VAL A 154 11.78 -10.14 7.36
N CYS A 155 11.00 -9.65 8.33
CA CYS A 155 10.22 -8.42 8.20
C CYS A 155 11.09 -7.18 7.97
N ASN A 156 12.24 -7.07 8.65
CA ASN A 156 13.18 -5.97 8.41
C ASN A 156 13.72 -6.00 6.98
N LYS A 157 14.13 -7.18 6.50
CA LYS A 157 14.66 -7.32 5.13
C LYS A 157 13.58 -7.08 4.08
N ALA A 158 12.37 -7.61 4.31
CA ALA A 158 11.23 -7.37 3.45
C ALA A 158 10.86 -5.89 3.38
N ALA A 159 11.01 -5.14 4.48
CA ALA A 159 10.73 -3.71 4.48
C ALA A 159 11.69 -2.92 3.58
N GLU A 160 12.98 -3.28 3.55
CA GLU A 160 13.96 -2.70 2.61
C GLU A 160 13.55 -2.98 1.16
N MET A 161 13.14 -4.22 0.86
CA MET A 161 12.72 -4.62 -0.48
C MET A 161 11.45 -3.88 -0.92
N VAL A 162 10.47 -3.77 -0.01
CA VAL A 162 9.20 -3.09 -0.26
C VAL A 162 9.41 -1.60 -0.52
N GLU A 163 10.32 -0.95 0.22
CA GLU A 163 10.72 0.43 -0.03
C GLU A 163 11.27 0.60 -1.45
N GLU A 164 12.22 -0.25 -1.86
CA GLU A 164 12.81 -0.22 -3.19
C GLU A 164 11.76 -0.46 -4.30
N MET A 165 10.90 -1.47 -4.11
CA MET A 165 9.80 -1.79 -5.03
C MET A 165 8.81 -0.65 -5.17
N ALA A 166 8.45 0.03 -4.07
CA ALA A 166 7.54 1.16 -4.10
C ALA A 166 8.09 2.33 -4.93
N TYR A 167 9.39 2.62 -4.83
CA TYR A 167 10.03 3.69 -5.63
C TYR A 167 10.21 3.33 -7.12
N LYS A 168 10.28 2.04 -7.44
CA LYS A 168 10.33 1.54 -8.82
C LYS A 168 8.95 1.56 -9.50
N ALA A 169 7.87 1.50 -8.74
CA ALA A 169 6.50 1.56 -9.26
C ALA A 169 6.09 2.99 -9.67
N PRO A 170 5.90 3.29 -10.96
CA PRO A 170 5.66 4.66 -11.43
C PRO A 170 4.34 5.26 -10.92
N ASP A 171 3.29 4.45 -10.86
CA ASP A 171 1.95 4.78 -10.35
C ASP A 171 1.98 5.10 -8.84
N LEU A 172 2.72 4.33 -8.05
CA LEU A 172 2.91 4.65 -6.63
C LEU A 172 3.76 5.92 -6.47
N LYS A 173 4.83 6.06 -7.27
CA LYS A 173 5.71 7.23 -7.25
C LYS A 173 4.98 8.53 -7.60
N GLU A 174 4.02 8.50 -8.51
CA GLU A 174 3.15 9.65 -8.80
C GLU A 174 2.29 10.02 -7.59
N ARG A 175 1.82 9.02 -6.83
CA ARG A 175 0.98 9.21 -5.65
C ARG A 175 1.75 9.60 -4.38
N MET A 176 3.08 9.43 -4.37
CA MET A 176 3.97 9.99 -3.35
C MET A 176 4.14 11.51 -3.49
N ARG A 177 3.93 12.06 -4.69
CA ARG A 177 4.18 13.49 -4.94
C ARG A 177 3.10 14.35 -4.32
N TYR A 178 3.52 15.43 -3.67
CA TYR A 178 2.59 16.50 -3.35
C TYR A 178 2.36 17.38 -4.58
N PRO A 179 1.18 17.99 -4.71
CA PRO A 179 0.95 19.04 -5.69
C PRO A 179 2.02 20.14 -5.53
N ARG A 180 2.67 20.56 -6.62
CA ARG A 180 3.75 21.57 -6.59
C ARG A 180 3.28 23.01 -6.33
N CYS A 181 1.99 23.20 -6.09
CA CYS A 181 1.40 24.53 -6.03
C CYS A 181 1.52 25.08 -4.60
N ARG A 182 2.50 25.96 -4.36
CA ARG A 182 2.32 27.04 -3.36
C ARG A 182 1.13 27.83 -3.85
N SER A 183 0.00 27.68 -3.20
CA SER A 183 -1.20 28.37 -3.60
C SER A 183 -1.99 28.65 -2.36
N ASP A 184 -2.34 29.93 -2.21
CA ASP A 184 -3.22 30.47 -1.19
C ASP A 184 -4.40 29.52 -0.94
N LEU A 185 -4.90 29.51 0.30
CA LEU A 185 -6.08 28.74 0.68
C LEU A 185 -7.28 28.98 -0.28
N TYR A 186 -7.32 30.17 -0.90
CA TYR A 186 -8.32 30.62 -1.87
C TYR A 186 -8.27 29.92 -3.24
N ASP A 187 -7.15 29.30 -3.60
CA ASP A 187 -7.02 28.52 -4.83
C ASP A 187 -7.50 27.08 -4.66
N VAL A 188 -7.79 26.64 -3.42
CA VAL A 188 -8.58 25.43 -3.19
C VAL A 188 -9.99 25.79 -3.64
N MET A 189 -10.26 25.61 -4.95
CA MET A 189 -11.54 25.82 -5.64
C MET A 189 -12.67 26.20 -4.67
N PRO A 190 -13.17 27.45 -4.68
CA PRO A 190 -14.17 27.88 -3.73
C PRO A 190 -15.30 26.85 -3.73
N ILE A 191 -15.87 26.57 -2.56
CA ILE A 191 -17.18 25.97 -2.46
C ILE A 191 -18.14 27.03 -3.05
N THR A 192 -18.18 27.15 -4.37
CA THR A 192 -19.26 27.83 -5.04
C THR A 192 -20.43 26.90 -4.87
N SER A 193 -21.17 27.09 -3.77
CA SER A 193 -22.61 26.93 -3.85
C SER A 193 -23.04 27.71 -5.08
N SER A 194 -23.56 27.02 -6.08
CA SER A 194 -24.11 27.63 -7.26
C SER A 194 -25.39 28.38 -6.84
N PHE A 195 -25.25 29.56 -6.25
CA PHE A 195 -26.30 30.56 -6.15
C PHE A 195 -25.96 31.69 -7.13
N ARG A 196 -26.25 31.43 -8.41
CA ARG A 196 -26.68 32.42 -9.39
C ARG A 196 -27.89 31.80 -10.08
N GLY A 197 -29.07 32.39 -10.12
CA GLY A 197 -29.58 33.62 -9.54
C GLY A 197 -31.07 33.71 -9.86
N ARG A 198 -31.79 34.55 -9.13
CA ARG A 198 -32.83 35.41 -9.69
C ARG A 198 -32.67 36.76 -9.03
#